data_AF-A0A9D4RMK0-F1
#
_entry.id   AF-A0A9D4RMK0-F1
#
_cell.length_a   1.000
_cell.length_b   1.000
_cell.length_c   1.000
_cell.angle_alpha   90.00
_cell.angle_beta   90.00
_cell.angle_gamma   90.00
#
_symmetry.space_group_name_H-M   'P 1'
#
loop_
_entity.id
_entity.type
_entity.pdbx_description
1 polymer ?
#
loop_
_entity_poly.entity_id
_entity_poly.type
_entity_poly.pdbx_seq_one_letter_code
_entity_poly.pdbx_strand_id
1 'polypeptide(L)'
;MACSKKNNSLCEVWDGVTRCSCIRGYIESKSTPSTCVENTQGIIVPDENALSDDAHGVLQVEIKLGYSLPHYNSLNTSNTYDIYVKELNTSLTKFYKDEIGHWLSKVVIRDIRTGSLYVDHFVVYQKREHILSDVIYAVLKLAESGLVIYGKTYNVTNAFIGKDK
;
A
#
# COMPACT_ATOMS: atom_id res chain seq x y z
N MET A 1 14.09 -16.83 -6.77
CA MET A 1 15.38 -16.13 -6.97
C MET A 1 15.40 -15.00 -5.97
N ALA A 2 16.38 -14.98 -5.06
CA ALA A 2 16.43 -14.04 -3.95
C ALA A 2 17.30 -12.84 -4.32
N CYS A 3 16.83 -11.61 -4.10
CA CYS A 3 17.68 -10.44 -4.12
C CYS A 3 18.87 -10.65 -3.18
N SER A 4 20.08 -10.38 -3.68
CA SER A 4 21.29 -10.34 -2.86
C SER A 4 21.12 -9.31 -1.74
N LYS A 5 21.51 -9.66 -0.50
CA LYS A 5 21.65 -8.73 0.64
C LYS A 5 22.49 -7.52 0.22
N LYS A 6 21.85 -6.51 -0.32
CA LYS A 6 22.42 -5.19 -0.60
C LYS A 6 21.63 -4.15 0.21
N ASN A 7 22.23 -3.00 0.45
CA ASN A 7 21.63 -1.89 1.23
C ASN A 7 20.24 -1.45 0.71
N ASN A 8 19.88 -1.85 -0.51
CA ASN A 8 18.63 -1.49 -1.18
C ASN A 8 17.60 -2.64 -1.13
N SER A 9 17.80 -3.62 -0.25
CA SER A 9 16.90 -4.76 -0.04
C SER A 9 16.68 -5.01 1.45
N LEU A 10 15.44 -5.30 1.83
CA LEU A 10 15.07 -5.80 3.14
C LEU A 10 14.98 -7.33 3.05
N CYS A 11 15.73 -8.03 3.91
CA CYS A 11 15.73 -9.48 3.94
C CYS A 11 15.14 -9.99 5.25
N GLU A 12 14.14 -10.86 5.15
CA GLU A 12 13.51 -11.53 6.28
C GLU A 12 13.68 -13.05 6.16
N VAL A 13 13.77 -13.75 7.30
CA VAL A 13 13.87 -15.21 7.34
C VAL A 13 12.52 -15.78 7.74
N TRP A 14 11.96 -16.62 6.87
CA TRP A 14 10.67 -17.29 7.06
C TRP A 14 10.85 -18.79 6.87
N ASP A 15 10.51 -19.60 7.87
CA ASP A 15 10.63 -21.07 7.85
C ASP A 15 12.02 -21.58 7.39
N GLY A 16 13.09 -20.90 7.84
CA GLY A 16 14.48 -21.22 7.46
C GLY A 16 14.88 -20.73 6.06
N VAL A 17 13.98 -20.10 5.31
CA VAL A 17 14.23 -19.53 3.98
C VAL A 17 14.40 -18.02 4.09
N THR A 18 15.54 -17.51 3.64
CA THR A 18 15.75 -16.05 3.53
C THR A 18 15.06 -15.52 2.27
N ARG A 19 14.14 -14.58 2.44
CA ARG A 19 13.48 -13.84 1.36
C ARG A 19 13.91 -12.39 1.43
N CYS A 20 14.37 -11.86 0.30
CA CYS A 20 14.80 -10.47 0.20
C CYS A 20 13.89 -9.75 -0.79
N SER A 21 13.36 -8.61 -0.39
CA SER A 21 12.54 -7.71 -1.21
C SER A 21 13.24 -6.35 -1.31
N CYS A 22 13.03 -5.61 -2.40
CA CYS A 22 13.61 -4.28 -2.53
C CYS A 22 12.99 -3.28 -1.53
N ILE A 23 13.81 -2.36 -1.01
CA ILE A 23 13.32 -1.27 -0.15
C ILE A 23 12.60 -0.20 -0.98
N ARG A 24 11.88 0.70 -0.30
CA ARG A 24 11.15 1.81 -0.92
C ARG A 24 12.02 2.58 -1.93
N GLY A 25 11.47 2.83 -3.12
CA GLY A 25 12.16 3.52 -4.22
C GLY A 25 12.96 2.60 -5.14
N TYR A 26 13.00 1.29 -4.86
CA TYR A 26 13.72 0.30 -5.67
C TYR A 26 12.81 -0.84 -6.12
N ILE A 27 13.01 -1.31 -7.35
CA ILE A 27 12.33 -2.47 -7.96
C ILE A 27 13.34 -3.55 -8.31
N GLU A 28 12.88 -4.81 -8.43
CA GLU A 28 13.74 -5.89 -8.89
C GLU A 28 14.09 -5.73 -10.38
N SER A 29 15.38 -5.68 -10.69
CA SER A 29 15.89 -5.70 -12.06
C SER A 29 15.60 -7.04 -12.72
N LYS A 30 15.26 -7.00 -14.01
CA LYS A 30 15.06 -8.19 -14.85
C LYS A 30 16.38 -8.89 -15.24
N SER A 31 17.52 -8.44 -14.71
CA SER A 31 18.84 -9.04 -14.93
C SER A 31 19.02 -10.32 -14.11
N THR A 32 19.91 -11.20 -14.55
CA THR A 32 20.35 -12.36 -13.76
C THR A 32 21.81 -12.16 -13.34
N PRO A 33 22.13 -12.07 -12.03
CA PRO A 33 21.20 -12.15 -10.88
C PRO A 33 20.32 -10.90 -10.73
N SER A 34 19.13 -11.08 -10.14
CA SER A 34 18.19 -9.97 -9.89
C SER A 34 18.73 -9.06 -8.79
N THR A 35 18.66 -7.76 -9.01
CA THR A 35 19.15 -6.73 -8.09
C THR A 35 18.12 -5.64 -7.89
N CYS A 36 18.11 -4.99 -6.73
CA CYS A 36 17.25 -3.83 -6.51
C CYS A 36 17.83 -2.61 -7.23
N VAL A 37 17.09 -2.10 -8.22
CA VAL A 37 17.43 -0.90 -9.00
C VAL A 37 16.43 0.19 -8.69
N GLU A 38 16.86 1.46 -8.72
CA GLU A 38 15.95 2.58 -8.48
C GLU A 38 14.79 2.54 -9.47
N ASN A 39 13.59 2.77 -8.96
CA ASN A 39 12.40 2.83 -9.79
C ASN A 39 12.40 4.12 -10.61
N THR A 40 13.05 4.07 -11.77
CA THR A 40 13.11 5.18 -12.73
C THR A 40 11.92 5.21 -13.69
N GLN A 41 11.07 4.18 -13.70
CA GLN A 41 9.75 4.24 -14.33
C GLN A 41 8.78 4.93 -13.38
N GLY A 42 8.65 6.24 -13.53
CA GLY A 42 7.85 7.13 -12.69
C GLY A 42 6.39 6.70 -12.50
N ILE A 43 6.15 5.75 -11.60
CA ILE A 43 4.99 5.85 -10.72
C ILE A 43 5.25 7.13 -9.94
N ILE A 44 4.63 8.21 -10.38
CA ILE A 44 4.61 9.47 -9.65
C ILE A 44 3.96 9.12 -8.31
N VAL A 45 4.80 8.83 -7.32
CA VAL A 45 4.40 8.78 -5.92
C VAL A 45 3.92 10.20 -5.64
N PRO A 46 2.61 10.42 -5.48
CA PRO A 46 2.16 11.76 -5.17
C PRO A 46 2.77 12.10 -3.83
N ASP A 47 3.55 13.19 -3.80
CA ASP A 47 3.99 13.81 -2.57
C ASP A 47 2.72 14.16 -1.77
N GLU A 48 2.74 13.91 -0.46
CA GLU A 48 1.65 14.29 0.44
C GLU A 48 1.31 15.78 0.32
N ASN A 49 2.33 16.60 0.07
CA ASN A 49 2.22 18.04 -0.16
C ASN A 49 1.53 18.40 -1.49
N ALA A 50 1.53 17.49 -2.47
CA ALA A 50 0.80 17.67 -3.73
C ALA A 50 -0.67 17.22 -3.63
N LEU A 51 -1.04 16.55 -2.54
CA LEU A 51 -2.40 16.05 -2.30
C LEU A 51 -3.16 16.85 -1.25
N SER A 52 -2.47 17.55 -0.35
CA SER A 52 -3.09 18.45 0.62
C SER A 52 -3.25 19.85 0.03
N ASP A 53 -4.40 20.45 0.27
CA ASP A 53 -4.68 21.85 -0.03
C ASP A 53 -5.47 22.48 1.14
N ASP A 54 -5.88 23.74 1.02
CA ASP A 54 -6.65 24.44 2.06
C ASP A 54 -7.99 23.75 2.39
N ALA A 55 -8.55 22.99 1.44
CA ALA A 55 -9.82 22.27 1.59
C ALA A 55 -9.65 20.78 1.95
N HIS A 56 -8.46 20.20 1.77
CA HIS A 56 -8.21 18.77 1.89
C HIS A 56 -7.10 18.40 2.87
N GLY A 57 -7.42 17.46 3.76
CA GLY A 57 -6.46 16.77 4.60
C GLY A 57 -6.03 15.47 3.95
N VAL A 58 -4.81 15.04 4.27
CA VAL A 58 -4.22 13.80 3.79
C VAL A 58 -3.79 13.00 5.00
N LEU A 59 -4.14 11.72 5.04
CA LEU A 59 -3.62 10.78 6.03
C LEU A 59 -2.86 9.67 5.31
N GLN A 60 -1.58 9.51 5.63
CA GLN A 60 -0.82 8.37 5.16
C GLN A 60 -1.15 7.14 6.01
N VAL A 61 -1.50 6.05 5.36
CA VAL A 61 -1.86 4.78 6.00
C VAL A 61 -1.08 3.65 5.34
N GLU A 62 -0.52 2.77 6.16
CA GLU A 62 0.10 1.53 5.70
C GLU A 62 -0.63 0.35 6.34
N ILE A 63 -1.09 -0.60 5.53
CA ILE A 63 -1.72 -1.83 6.01
C ILE A 63 -0.93 -3.07 5.57
N LYS A 64 -0.89 -4.08 6.44
CA LYS A 64 -0.30 -5.40 6.14
C LYS A 64 -1.42 -6.42 6.00
N LEU A 65 -1.59 -7.00 4.81
CA LEU A 65 -2.55 -8.09 4.63
C LEU A 65 -1.93 -9.43 5.08
N GLY A 66 -2.72 -10.22 5.82
CA GLY A 66 -2.31 -11.48 6.43
C GLY A 66 -2.09 -12.66 5.45
N TYR A 67 -1.98 -12.39 4.15
CA TYR A 67 -1.79 -13.43 3.15
C TYR A 67 -0.83 -12.99 2.04
N SER A 68 0.07 -13.89 1.64
CA SER A 68 0.85 -13.76 0.41
C SER A 68 -0.07 -14.00 -0.76
N LEU A 69 -0.52 -12.95 -1.47
CA LEU A 69 -1.36 -13.09 -2.67
C LEU A 69 -0.85 -14.25 -3.56
N PRO A 70 -1.71 -15.20 -3.99
CA PRO A 70 -1.28 -16.41 -4.69
C PRO A 70 -0.55 -16.18 -6.03
N HIS A 71 -0.31 -14.93 -6.44
CA HIS A 71 0.19 -14.57 -7.76
C HIS A 71 1.27 -13.48 -7.76
N TYR A 72 1.85 -13.09 -6.61
CA TYR A 72 2.78 -11.95 -6.62
C TYR A 72 4.13 -12.27 -7.30
N ASN A 73 4.66 -13.49 -7.16
CA ASN A 73 5.97 -13.86 -7.70
C ASN A 73 6.06 -13.91 -9.24
N SER A 74 4.95 -13.69 -9.96
CA SER A 74 4.89 -13.64 -11.43
C SER A 74 4.43 -12.29 -12.01
N LEU A 75 4.27 -11.23 -11.20
CA LEU A 75 3.68 -9.95 -11.63
C LEU A 75 4.59 -9.03 -12.47
N ASN A 76 5.67 -9.55 -13.07
CA ASN A 76 6.59 -8.71 -13.87
C ASN A 76 6.08 -8.42 -15.31
N THR A 77 4.78 -8.62 -15.54
CA THR A 77 4.00 -8.17 -16.71
C THR A 77 3.02 -7.09 -16.23
N SER A 78 3.21 -5.83 -16.67
CA SER A 78 2.58 -4.64 -16.05
C SER A 78 1.06 -4.70 -15.90
N ASN A 79 0.35 -5.38 -16.81
CA ASN A 79 -1.11 -5.48 -16.78
C ASN A 79 -1.68 -6.08 -15.48
N THR A 80 -1.03 -7.07 -14.88
CA THR A 80 -1.61 -7.72 -13.71
C THR A 80 -1.43 -6.87 -12.45
N TYR A 81 -0.29 -6.19 -12.31
CA TYR A 81 -0.03 -5.25 -11.21
C TYR A 81 -1.04 -4.09 -11.24
N ASP A 82 -1.28 -3.50 -12.42
CA ASP A 82 -2.22 -2.38 -12.57
C ASP A 82 -3.65 -2.78 -12.21
N ILE A 83 -4.08 -4.01 -12.55
CA ILE A 83 -5.39 -4.53 -12.15
C ILE A 83 -5.44 -4.68 -10.62
N TYR A 84 -4.39 -5.22 -9.98
CA TYR A 84 -4.35 -5.33 -8.52
C TYR A 84 -4.40 -3.97 -7.83
N VAL A 85 -3.63 -2.99 -8.29
CA VAL A 85 -3.66 -1.61 -7.77
C VAL A 85 -5.07 -1.03 -7.92
N LYS A 86 -5.70 -1.21 -9.08
CA LYS A 86 -7.06 -0.71 -9.35
C LYS A 86 -8.10 -1.34 -8.43
N GLU A 87 -8.02 -2.65 -8.20
CA GLU A 87 -8.93 -3.36 -7.31
C GLU A 87 -8.71 -2.97 -5.85
N LEU A 88 -7.45 -2.90 -5.39
CA LEU A 88 -7.11 -2.39 -4.06
C LEU A 88 -7.64 -0.98 -3.86
N ASN A 89 -7.44 -0.09 -4.84
CA ASN A 89 -7.92 1.28 -4.77
C ASN A 89 -9.45 1.34 -4.72
N THR A 90 -10.13 0.50 -5.50
CA THR A 90 -11.60 0.41 -5.52
C THR A 90 -12.13 -0.07 -4.17
N SER A 91 -11.53 -1.12 -3.62
CA SER A 91 -11.90 -1.69 -2.33
C SER A 91 -11.67 -0.72 -1.17
N LEU A 92 -10.51 -0.07 -1.11
CA LEU A 92 -10.21 0.93 -0.08
C LEU A 92 -11.12 2.15 -0.24
N THR A 93 -11.34 2.63 -1.46
CA THR A 93 -12.26 3.75 -1.71
C THR A 93 -13.66 3.41 -1.24
N LYS A 94 -14.16 2.22 -1.54
CA LYS A 94 -15.47 1.77 -1.06
C LYS A 94 -15.51 1.72 0.46
N PHE A 95 -14.52 1.07 1.09
CA PHE A 95 -14.44 0.96 2.55
C PHE A 95 -14.47 2.34 3.22
N TYR A 96 -13.58 3.25 2.82
CA TYR A 96 -13.56 4.60 3.43
C TYR A 96 -14.83 5.37 3.10
N LYS A 97 -15.41 5.22 1.91
CA LYS A 97 -16.67 5.88 1.57
C LYS A 97 -17.83 5.39 2.45
N ASP A 98 -17.85 4.10 2.80
CA ASP A 98 -18.86 3.54 3.70
C ASP A 98 -18.67 4.06 5.13
N GLU A 99 -17.43 4.32 5.56
CA GLU A 99 -17.10 4.77 6.92
C GLU A 99 -17.15 6.29 7.14
N ILE A 100 -16.61 7.10 6.20
CA ILE A 100 -16.54 8.56 6.32
C ILE A 100 -17.41 9.30 5.30
N GLY A 101 -18.15 8.57 4.46
CA GLY A 101 -19.17 9.14 3.59
C GLY A 101 -18.64 10.08 2.51
N HIS A 102 -19.40 11.16 2.26
CA HIS A 102 -19.10 12.15 1.23
C HIS A 102 -17.86 13.02 1.53
N TRP A 103 -17.28 12.89 2.72
CA TRP A 103 -16.06 13.60 3.11
C TRP A 103 -14.80 12.95 2.55
N LEU A 104 -14.89 11.71 2.06
CA LEU A 104 -13.81 11.11 1.28
C LEU A 104 -13.71 11.78 -0.09
N SER A 105 -12.55 12.36 -0.38
CA SER A 105 -12.25 12.87 -1.72
C SER A 105 -11.69 11.77 -2.61
N LYS A 106 -10.65 11.05 -2.15
CA LYS A 106 -10.06 9.93 -2.88
C LYS A 106 -9.13 9.09 -2.00
N VAL A 107 -8.90 7.85 -2.43
CA VAL A 107 -7.78 7.03 -1.98
C VAL A 107 -6.71 7.03 -3.07
N VAL A 108 -5.44 7.07 -2.67
CA VAL A 108 -4.31 6.99 -3.60
C VAL A 108 -3.34 5.92 -3.11
N ILE A 109 -3.21 4.84 -3.87
CA ILE A 109 -2.22 3.79 -3.59
C ILE A 109 -0.83 4.36 -3.92
N ARG A 110 0.04 4.39 -2.91
CA ARG A 110 1.39 4.90 -3.03
C ARG A 110 2.38 3.81 -3.41
N ASP A 111 2.29 2.67 -2.76
CA ASP A 111 3.23 1.56 -2.95
C ASP A 111 2.60 0.23 -2.53
N ILE A 112 3.03 -0.86 -3.15
CA ILE A 112 2.67 -2.23 -2.79
C ILE A 112 3.97 -3.04 -2.66
N ARG A 113 4.33 -3.40 -1.42
CA ARG A 113 5.57 -4.15 -1.15
C ARG A 113 5.34 -5.65 -1.00
N THR A 114 6.28 -6.42 -1.54
CA THR A 114 6.20 -7.87 -1.78
C THR A 114 6.75 -8.66 -0.59
N GLY A 115 6.19 -9.85 -0.33
CA GLY A 115 6.61 -10.78 0.75
C GLY A 115 5.59 -10.92 1.88
N SER A 116 4.85 -9.86 2.19
CA SER A 116 3.69 -9.84 3.09
C SER A 116 2.85 -8.61 2.76
N LEU A 117 2.07 -8.67 1.66
CA LEU A 117 1.46 -7.53 0.96
C LEU A 117 1.22 -6.30 1.86
N TYR A 118 2.20 -5.39 1.86
CA TYR A 118 2.05 -4.09 2.51
C TYR A 118 1.50 -3.13 1.47
N VAL A 119 0.39 -2.49 1.79
CA VAL A 119 -0.23 -1.46 0.96
C VAL A 119 -0.04 -0.13 1.68
N ASP A 120 0.73 0.76 1.08
CA ASP A 120 0.90 2.13 1.54
C ASP A 120 0.00 3.02 0.68
N HIS A 121 -0.91 3.77 1.30
CA HIS A 121 -1.88 4.59 0.62
C HIS A 121 -2.18 5.88 1.37
N PHE A 122 -2.63 6.88 0.63
CA PHE A 122 -3.17 8.11 1.19
C PHE A 122 -4.69 8.07 1.21
N VAL A 123 -5.26 8.53 2.32
CA VAL A 123 -6.68 8.88 2.42
C VAL A 123 -6.77 10.39 2.33
N VAL A 124 -7.36 10.88 1.24
CA VAL A 124 -7.59 12.32 1.02
C VAL A 124 -9.04 12.61 1.37
N TYR A 125 -9.25 13.54 2.31
CA TYR A 125 -10.55 13.87 2.86
C TYR A 125 -10.75 15.39 2.90
N GLN A 126 -12.00 15.83 2.85
CA GLN A 126 -12.35 17.24 3.01
C GLN A 126 -12.18 17.67 4.47
N LYS A 127 -11.47 18.79 4.69
CA LYS A 127 -11.26 19.37 6.01
C LYS A 127 -12.58 19.87 6.58
N ARG A 128 -12.92 19.37 7.76
CA ARG A 128 -14.00 19.88 8.62
C ARG A 128 -13.65 19.55 10.07
N GLU A 129 -14.45 20.03 11.00
CA GLU A 129 -14.32 19.66 12.41
C GLU A 129 -14.44 18.14 12.59
N HIS A 130 -13.55 17.56 13.39
CA HIS A 130 -13.50 16.14 13.77
C HIS A 130 -13.29 15.08 12.67
N ILE A 131 -13.25 15.42 11.38
CA ILE A 131 -13.08 14.42 10.31
C ILE A 131 -11.83 13.57 10.45
N LEU A 132 -10.73 14.14 10.97
CA LEU A 132 -9.51 13.37 11.22
C LEU A 132 -9.76 12.22 12.20
N SER A 133 -10.60 12.42 13.21
CA SER A 133 -10.98 11.37 14.16
C SER A 133 -11.81 10.28 13.48
N ASP A 134 -12.75 10.67 12.60
CA ASP A 134 -13.55 9.74 11.81
C ASP A 134 -12.66 8.90 10.88
N VAL A 135 -11.67 9.53 10.24
CA VAL A 135 -10.71 8.86 9.35
C VAL A 135 -9.82 7.89 10.14
N ILE A 136 -9.32 8.29 11.31
CA ILE A 136 -8.55 7.42 12.21
C ILE A 136 -9.40 6.22 12.63
N TYR A 137 -10.66 6.45 13.01
CA TYR A 137 -11.59 5.38 13.39
C TYR A 137 -11.86 4.42 12.23
N ALA A 138 -12.00 4.92 11.01
CA ALA A 138 -12.11 4.10 9.81
C ALA A 138 -10.86 3.22 9.60
N VAL A 139 -9.66 3.75 9.82
CA VAL A 139 -8.41 2.95 9.74
C VAL A 139 -8.38 1.84 10.80
N LEU A 140 -8.86 2.12 12.01
CA LEU A 140 -8.95 1.09 13.06
C LEU A 140 -9.95 0.00 12.69
N LYS A 141 -11.13 0.37 12.20
CA LYS A 141 -12.11 -0.58 11.70
C LYS A 141 -11.58 -1.42 10.53
N LEU A 142 -10.79 -0.83 9.64
CA LEU A 142 -10.16 -1.56 8.53
C LEU A 142 -9.28 -2.69 9.05
N ALA A 143 -8.57 -2.46 10.16
CA ALA A 143 -7.78 -3.48 10.83
C ALA A 143 -8.64 -4.62 11.40
N GLU A 144 -9.84 -4.30 11.90
CA GLU A 144 -10.76 -5.27 12.49
C GLU A 144 -11.57 -6.08 11.45
N SER A 145 -12.13 -5.40 10.43
CA SER A 145 -13.01 -6.02 9.44
C SER A 145 -12.28 -6.70 8.29
N GLY A 146 -11.01 -6.34 8.09
CA GLY A 146 -10.27 -6.69 6.89
C GLY A 146 -10.74 -5.94 5.65
N LEU A 147 -10.12 -6.26 4.51
CA LEU A 147 -10.36 -5.64 3.21
C LEU A 147 -10.85 -6.68 2.21
N VAL A 148 -11.92 -6.39 1.48
CA VAL A 148 -12.43 -7.29 0.44
C VAL A 148 -11.76 -6.99 -0.90
N ILE A 149 -11.03 -7.93 -1.48
CA ILE A 149 -10.39 -7.81 -2.80
C ILE A 149 -10.82 -9.02 -3.65
N TYR A 150 -11.31 -8.80 -4.88
CA TYR A 150 -11.89 -9.87 -5.72
C TYR A 150 -12.95 -10.74 -5.00
N GLY A 151 -13.78 -10.12 -4.15
CA GLY A 151 -14.81 -10.83 -3.38
C GLY A 151 -14.28 -11.73 -2.25
N LYS A 152 -12.97 -11.71 -1.97
CA LYS A 152 -12.37 -12.39 -0.82
C LYS A 152 -11.99 -11.37 0.25
N THR A 153 -12.33 -11.65 1.50
CA THR A 153 -11.89 -10.85 2.64
C THR A 153 -10.46 -11.22 3.02
N TYR A 154 -9.59 -10.21 3.08
CA TYR A 154 -8.22 -10.31 3.55
C TYR A 154 -8.11 -9.65 4.90
N ASN A 155 -7.63 -10.42 5.89
CA ASN A 155 -7.39 -9.87 7.23
C ASN A 155 -6.27 -8.84 7.15
N VAL A 156 -6.51 -7.67 7.74
CA VAL A 156 -5.47 -6.67 7.96
C VAL A 156 -4.82 -7.02 9.28
N THR A 157 -3.57 -7.47 9.21
CA THR A 157 -2.82 -7.93 10.39
C THR A 157 -2.22 -6.76 11.18
N ASN A 158 -1.82 -5.70 10.48
CA ASN A 158 -1.34 -4.45 11.05
C ASN A 158 -1.86 -3.28 10.22
N ALA A 159 -2.14 -2.15 10.88
CA ALA A 159 -2.38 -0.87 10.25
C ALA A 159 -1.54 0.20 10.96
N PHE A 160 -0.84 1.03 10.20
CA PHE A 160 -0.01 2.12 10.69
C PHE A 160 -0.50 3.42 10.08
N ILE A 161 -0.57 4.47 10.90
CA ILE A 161 -0.84 5.82 10.45
C ILE A 161 0.50 6.55 10.48
N GLY A 162 0.96 6.99 9.30
CA GLY A 162 2.16 7.80 9.19
C GLY A 162 1.96 9.13 9.91
N LYS A 163 2.94 9.56 10.72
CA LYS A 163 3.00 10.95 11.19
C LYS A 163 3.57 11.81 10.07
N ASP A 164 2.94 12.96 9.84
CA ASP A 164 3.57 14.11 9.19
C ASP A 164 5.00 14.25 9.77
N LYS A 165 6.01 14.21 8.90
CA LYS A 165 7.39 14.46 9.30
C LYS A 165 7.65 15.95 9.44
#